data_AF-A0A923QU24-F1
#
_entry.id   AF-A0A923QU24-F1
#
_cell.length_a   1.000
_cell.length_b   1.000
_cell.length_c   1.000
_cell.angle_alpha   90.00
_cell.angle_beta   90.00
_cell.angle_gamma   90.00
#
_symmetry.space_group_name_H-M   'P 1'
#
loop_
_entity.id
_entity.type
_entity.pdbx_description
1 polymer ?
#
loop_
_entity_poly.entity_id
_entity_poly.type
_entity_poly.pdbx_seq_one_letter_code
_entity_poly.pdbx_strand_id
1 'polypeptide(L)'
;MRNLKSGMPFLVDHDTSLRDFYYYYKPENENLQPVITNRYENLSLLEQNELKKFENQFYYELHFSNKGGLVMPLIIKWTYKDGTEEVEYINAYIWRKNENKVTKIFAKDKEVTGIMLDPFKETADIDETNNTLTALPAPTRFEVFKNKANGRGQNFESNPMKKQLQEKK
;
A
#
# COMPACT_ATOMS: atom_id res chain seq x y z
N MET A 1 15.86 -28.91 14.69
CA MET A 1 16.39 -29.11 16.06
C MET A 1 17.80 -29.69 15.98
N ARG A 2 18.81 -28.97 16.48
CA ARG A 2 20.24 -29.38 16.43
C ARG A 2 20.54 -30.56 17.37
N ASN A 3 19.93 -30.59 18.55
CA ASN A 3 20.17 -31.62 19.57
C ASN A 3 19.58 -32.99 19.20
N LEU A 4 18.42 -33.01 18.52
CA LEU A 4 17.83 -34.22 17.93
C LEU A 4 18.71 -34.82 16.82
N LYS A 5 19.33 -33.97 15.99
CA LYS A 5 20.26 -34.42 14.93
C LYS A 5 21.58 -34.97 15.47
N SER A 6 22.01 -34.52 16.65
CA SER A 6 23.24 -34.96 17.30
C SER A 6 23.06 -36.11 18.30
N GLY A 7 21.85 -36.64 18.46
CA GLY A 7 21.56 -37.77 19.36
C GLY A 7 21.82 -37.51 20.84
N MET A 8 21.86 -36.24 21.26
CA MET A 8 22.11 -35.89 22.65
C MET A 8 20.82 -36.12 23.48
N PRO A 9 20.90 -36.82 24.63
CA PRO A 9 19.73 -37.04 25.47
C PRO A 9 19.25 -35.72 26.09
N PHE A 10 17.92 -35.55 26.22
CA PHE A 10 17.37 -34.37 26.85
C PHE A 10 17.42 -34.49 28.38
N LEU A 11 17.69 -33.38 29.07
CA LEU A 11 17.70 -33.37 30.54
C LEU A 11 16.36 -33.80 31.15
N VAL A 12 15.25 -33.51 30.46
CA VAL A 12 13.88 -33.91 30.85
C VAL A 12 13.66 -35.43 30.80
N ASP A 13 14.51 -36.15 30.07
CA ASP A 13 14.50 -37.62 30.03
C ASP A 13 15.26 -38.24 31.21
N HIS A 14 16.30 -37.55 31.71
CA HIS A 14 17.09 -37.98 32.86
C HIS A 14 16.49 -37.57 34.21
N ASP A 15 15.94 -36.35 34.28
CA ASP A 15 15.37 -35.78 35.48
C ASP A 15 13.87 -35.51 35.28
N THR A 16 13.05 -36.31 35.97
CA THR A 16 11.59 -36.22 35.89
C THR A 16 11.03 -34.99 36.60
N SER A 17 11.80 -34.32 37.46
CA SER A 17 11.38 -33.06 38.11
C SER A 17 11.29 -31.89 37.12
N LEU A 18 11.94 -32.02 35.96
CA LEU A 18 11.92 -31.03 34.88
C LEU A 18 10.70 -31.19 33.94
N ARG A 19 9.83 -32.18 34.19
CA ARG A 19 8.63 -32.40 33.40
C ARG A 19 7.50 -31.52 33.93
N ASP A 20 7.08 -30.56 33.12
CA ASP A 20 5.94 -29.70 33.41
C ASP A 20 4.64 -30.28 32.82
N PHE A 21 3.55 -29.52 32.93
CA PHE A 21 2.24 -29.86 32.37
C PHE A 21 2.32 -30.30 30.90
N TYR A 22 3.15 -29.62 30.09
CA TYR A 22 3.23 -29.86 28.65
C TYR A 22 3.91 -31.18 28.28
N TYR A 23 4.68 -31.78 29.20
CA TYR A 23 5.28 -33.09 28.97
C TYR A 23 4.22 -34.22 28.88
N TYR A 24 3.14 -34.10 29.66
CA TYR A 24 2.07 -35.11 29.72
C TYR A 24 0.81 -34.70 28.96
N TYR A 25 0.67 -33.41 28.66
CA TYR A 25 -0.46 -32.88 27.92
C TYR A 25 -0.50 -33.44 26.50
N LYS A 26 -1.38 -34.41 26.29
CA LYS A 26 -1.80 -34.86 24.97
C LYS A 26 -3.15 -34.18 24.74
N PRO A 27 -3.22 -33.07 23.98
CA PRO A 27 -4.51 -32.57 23.58
C PRO A 27 -5.24 -33.71 22.88
N GLU A 28 -6.51 -33.91 23.21
CA GLU A 28 -7.34 -34.73 22.34
C GLU A 28 -7.26 -34.10 20.95
N ASN A 29 -6.95 -34.93 19.95
CA ASN A 29 -7.19 -34.53 18.57
C ASN A 29 -8.70 -34.44 18.44
N GLU A 30 -9.28 -33.31 18.85
CA GLU A 30 -10.61 -32.95 18.40
C GLU A 30 -10.51 -33.05 16.87
N ASN A 31 -11.19 -34.05 16.32
CA ASN A 31 -11.42 -34.15 14.89
C ASN A 31 -12.31 -32.97 14.53
N LEU A 32 -11.71 -31.78 14.48
CA LEU A 32 -12.29 -30.54 14.01
C LEU A 32 -12.46 -30.73 12.51
N GLN A 33 -13.51 -31.47 12.15
CA GLN A 33 -14.02 -31.48 10.80
C GLN A 33 -14.28 -30.01 10.47
N PRO A 34 -13.65 -29.45 9.42
CA PRO A 34 -13.93 -28.08 9.04
C PRO A 34 -15.42 -28.00 8.75
N VAL A 35 -16.16 -27.23 9.54
CA VAL A 35 -17.56 -26.95 9.23
C VAL A 35 -17.54 -26.11 7.96
N ILE A 36 -17.85 -26.75 6.83
CA ILE A 36 -17.97 -26.05 5.55
C ILE A 36 -19.31 -25.31 5.59
N THR A 37 -19.31 -24.13 6.20
CA THR A 37 -20.45 -23.21 6.12
C THR A 37 -20.43 -22.54 4.76
N ASN A 38 -21.53 -22.64 4.02
CA ASN A 38 -21.68 -21.88 2.79
C ASN A 38 -21.79 -20.40 3.13
N ARG A 39 -20.73 -19.63 2.83
CA ARG A 39 -20.67 -18.19 3.12
C ARG A 39 -21.76 -17.38 2.41
N TYR A 40 -22.47 -17.99 1.45
CA TYR A 40 -23.51 -17.35 0.65
C TYR A 40 -24.94 -17.73 1.06
N GLU A 41 -25.13 -18.62 2.05
CA GLU A 41 -26.47 -19.07 2.46
C GLU A 41 -27.40 -17.93 2.88
N ASN A 42 -26.85 -16.86 3.46
CA ASN A 42 -27.63 -15.72 3.96
C ASN A 42 -27.54 -14.48 3.07
N LEU A 43 -27.04 -14.61 1.83
CA LEU A 43 -26.99 -13.50 0.88
C LEU A 43 -28.30 -13.44 0.09
N SER A 44 -29.16 -12.47 0.45
CA SER A 44 -30.30 -12.08 -0.37
C SER A 44 -29.88 -11.08 -1.43
N LEU A 45 -30.55 -11.10 -2.59
CA LEU A 45 -30.44 -10.01 -3.55
C LEU A 45 -30.95 -8.71 -2.94
N LEU A 46 -30.21 -7.63 -3.16
CA LEU A 46 -30.62 -6.28 -2.75
C LEU A 46 -31.84 -5.85 -3.56
N GLU A 47 -32.78 -5.14 -2.92
CA GLU A 47 -33.93 -4.58 -3.62
C GLU A 47 -33.52 -3.42 -4.54
N GLN A 48 -34.30 -3.16 -5.59
CA GLN A 48 -34.01 -2.11 -6.58
C GLN A 48 -33.83 -0.71 -5.98
N ASN A 49 -34.50 -0.41 -4.85
CA ASN A 49 -34.35 0.87 -4.16
C ASN A 49 -33.01 0.99 -3.42
N GLU A 50 -32.42 -0.12 -2.98
CA GLU A 50 -31.11 -0.14 -2.33
C GLU A 50 -29.98 -0.03 -3.34
N LEU A 51 -30.17 -0.59 -4.54
CA LEU A 51 -29.22 -0.51 -5.65
C LEU A 51 -28.95 0.93 -6.10
N LYS A 52 -29.95 1.82 -6.04
CA LYS A 52 -29.82 3.24 -6.40
C LYS A 52 -28.73 3.98 -5.61
N LYS A 53 -28.42 3.54 -4.39
CA LYS A 53 -27.35 4.13 -3.57
C LYS A 53 -25.96 3.90 -4.17
N PHE A 54 -25.82 2.84 -4.98
CA PHE A 54 -24.57 2.42 -5.59
C PHE A 54 -24.37 2.96 -7.01
N GLU A 55 -25.42 3.50 -7.66
CA GLU A 55 -25.36 3.95 -9.06
C GLU A 55 -24.57 5.25 -9.28
N ASN A 56 -24.54 6.14 -8.27
CA ASN A 56 -23.92 7.47 -8.39
C ASN A 56 -22.51 7.57 -7.76
N GLN A 57 -21.87 6.45 -7.43
CA GLN A 57 -20.54 6.42 -6.83
C GLN A 57 -19.47 5.97 -7.82
N PHE A 58 -18.27 6.51 -7.64
CA PHE A 58 -17.07 6.10 -8.36
C PHE A 58 -16.38 4.99 -7.57
N TYR A 59 -16.15 3.86 -8.22
CA TYR A 59 -15.48 2.71 -7.61
C TYR A 59 -14.05 2.60 -8.11
N TYR A 60 -13.11 2.49 -7.18
CA TYR A 60 -11.69 2.35 -7.45
C TYR A 60 -11.18 1.07 -6.80
N GLU A 61 -10.63 0.16 -7.60
CA GLU A 61 -9.94 -1.03 -7.10
C GLU A 61 -8.44 -0.76 -7.05
N LEU A 62 -7.87 -0.83 -5.86
CA LEU A 62 -6.43 -0.66 -5.66
C LEU A 62 -5.79 -1.98 -5.24
N HIS A 63 -4.64 -2.26 -5.87
CA HIS A 63 -3.80 -3.41 -5.58
C HIS A 63 -2.54 -2.96 -4.88
N PHE A 64 -2.36 -3.41 -3.65
CA PHE A 64 -1.19 -3.14 -2.83
C PHE A 64 -0.30 -4.36 -2.79
N SER A 65 1.01 -4.14 -2.90
CA SER A 65 2.03 -5.18 -2.79
C SER A 65 3.02 -4.79 -1.72
N ASN A 66 3.25 -5.67 -0.75
CA ASN A 66 4.31 -5.53 0.22
C ASN A 66 5.59 -6.14 -0.33
N LYS A 67 6.55 -5.31 -0.74
CA LYS A 67 7.87 -5.76 -1.22
C LYS A 67 8.91 -5.86 -0.09
N GLY A 68 8.73 -5.09 0.98
CA GLY A 68 9.68 -4.99 2.09
C GLY A 68 9.53 -6.07 3.16
N GLY A 69 8.44 -6.85 3.13
CA GLY A 69 8.15 -7.91 4.10
C GLY A 69 7.68 -7.41 5.47
N LEU A 70 7.67 -6.09 5.70
CA LEU A 70 7.14 -5.48 6.91
C LEU A 70 5.68 -5.08 6.68
N VAL A 71 4.79 -5.55 7.54
CA VAL A 71 3.36 -5.22 7.47
C VAL A 71 3.14 -3.82 8.05
N MET A 72 2.59 -2.90 7.25
CA MET A 72 2.38 -1.49 7.62
C MET A 72 0.94 -1.05 7.35
N PRO A 73 0.42 -0.01 8.04
CA PRO A 73 -0.83 0.63 7.66
C PRO A 73 -0.73 1.22 6.25
N LEU A 74 -1.86 1.29 5.54
CA LEU A 74 -1.95 1.96 4.24
C LEU A 74 -2.58 3.33 4.46
N ILE A 75 -1.84 4.40 4.17
CA ILE A 75 -2.30 5.79 4.28
C ILE A 75 -2.44 6.30 2.87
N ILE A 76 -3.66 6.65 2.47
CA ILE A 76 -3.96 7.00 1.08
C ILE A 76 -4.51 8.42 1.04
N LYS A 77 -3.86 9.29 0.26
CA LYS A 77 -4.39 10.60 -0.10
C LYS A 77 -5.09 10.52 -1.45
N TRP A 78 -6.36 10.89 -1.44
CA TRP A 78 -7.20 11.07 -2.61
C TRP A 78 -7.19 12.55 -3.00
N THR A 79 -6.89 12.84 -4.25
CA THR A 79 -7.05 14.16 -4.85
C THR A 79 -8.22 14.11 -5.82
N TYR A 80 -9.20 14.97 -5.63
CA TYR A 80 -10.40 15.02 -6.44
C TYR A 80 -10.30 16.06 -7.56
N LYS A 81 -11.16 15.92 -8.57
CA LYS A 81 -11.23 16.84 -9.71
C LYS A 81 -11.64 18.27 -9.35
N ASP A 82 -12.37 18.43 -8.24
CA ASP A 82 -12.74 19.74 -7.69
C ASP A 82 -11.61 20.40 -6.87
N GLY A 83 -10.46 19.72 -6.73
CA GLY A 83 -9.31 20.19 -5.96
C GLY A 83 -9.37 19.88 -4.47
N THR A 84 -10.43 19.21 -3.99
CA THR A 84 -10.48 18.75 -2.60
C THR A 84 -9.58 17.53 -2.39
N GLU A 85 -9.04 17.40 -1.17
CA GLU A 85 -8.21 16.26 -0.78
C GLU A 85 -8.86 15.51 0.39
N GLU A 86 -8.70 14.19 0.43
CA GLU A 86 -9.15 13.32 1.51
C GLU A 86 -8.04 12.33 1.86
N VAL A 87 -7.78 12.14 3.16
CA VAL A 87 -6.81 11.15 3.64
C VAL A 87 -7.53 10.01 4.34
N GLU A 88 -7.27 8.80 3.89
CA GLU A 88 -7.86 7.58 4.44
C GLU A 88 -6.77 6.70 5.08
N TYR A 89 -6.97 6.38 6.36
CA TYR A 89 -6.06 5.54 7.13
C TYR A 89 -6.61 4.12 7.24
N ILE A 90 -5.87 3.16 6.72
CA ILE A 90 -6.22 1.74 6.76
C ILE A 90 -5.22 1.04 7.67
N ASN A 91 -5.76 0.43 8.72
CA ASN A 91 -4.96 -0.33 9.67
C ASN A 91 -4.20 -1.48 9.01
N ALA A 92 -3.05 -1.81 9.57
CA ALA A 92 -2.20 -2.95 9.18
C ALA A 92 -2.94 -4.31 9.19
N TYR A 93 -4.10 -4.39 9.84
CA TYR A 93 -4.93 -5.59 9.84
C TYR A 93 -5.39 -6.05 8.46
N ILE A 94 -5.37 -5.16 7.46
CA ILE A 94 -5.77 -5.52 6.09
C ILE A 94 -4.92 -6.65 5.50
N TRP A 95 -3.68 -6.81 5.98
CA TRP A 95 -2.73 -7.82 5.55
C TRP A 95 -2.94 -9.19 6.20
N ARG A 96 -3.90 -9.36 7.13
CA ARG A 96 -4.04 -10.60 7.95
C ARG A 96 -4.20 -11.89 7.15
N LYS A 97 -4.84 -11.82 5.97
CA LYS A 97 -5.12 -12.98 5.12
C LYS A 97 -4.01 -13.23 4.12
N ASN A 98 -3.31 -12.17 3.74
CA ASN A 98 -2.21 -12.21 2.78
C ASN A 98 -1.31 -11.01 3.04
N GLU A 99 -0.12 -11.29 3.56
CA GLU A 99 0.88 -10.27 3.91
C GLU A 99 1.60 -9.67 2.69
N ASN A 100 1.54 -10.37 1.55
CA ASN A 100 2.27 -9.98 0.33
C ASN A 100 1.43 -9.10 -0.58
N LYS A 101 0.13 -9.39 -0.72
CA LYS A 101 -0.77 -8.71 -1.66
C LYS A 101 -2.15 -8.50 -1.06
N VAL A 102 -2.66 -7.30 -1.22
CA VAL A 102 -4.00 -6.91 -0.79
C VAL A 102 -4.69 -6.17 -1.92
N THR A 103 -5.95 -6.52 -2.16
CA THR A 103 -6.83 -5.78 -3.07
C THR A 103 -7.97 -5.19 -2.24
N LYS A 104 -8.24 -3.90 -2.43
CA LYS A 104 -9.37 -3.23 -1.77
C LYS A 104 -10.09 -2.31 -2.76
N ILE A 105 -11.42 -2.34 -2.69
CA ILE A 105 -12.31 -1.47 -3.45
C ILE A 105 -12.71 -0.29 -2.56
N PHE A 106 -12.69 0.90 -3.14
CA PHE A 106 -13.09 2.16 -2.53
C PHE A 106 -14.25 2.75 -3.32
N ALA A 107 -15.30 3.15 -2.63
CA ALA A 107 -16.42 3.88 -3.21
C ALA A 107 -16.28 5.35 -2.80
N LYS A 108 -16.23 6.25 -3.78
CA LYS A 108 -16.11 7.70 -3.58
C LYS A 108 -17.26 8.42 -4.28
N ASP A 109 -17.74 9.50 -3.69
CA ASP A 109 -18.82 10.31 -4.26
C ASP A 109 -18.32 11.26 -5.37
N LYS A 110 -16.99 11.43 -5.48
CA LYS A 110 -16.34 12.35 -6.41
C LYS A 110 -15.30 11.63 -7.28
N GLU A 111 -15.12 12.14 -8.50
CA GLU A 111 -14.09 11.67 -9.43
C GLU A 111 -12.68 12.02 -8.92
N VAL A 112 -11.84 11.00 -8.76
CA VAL A 112 -10.44 11.08 -8.32
C VAL A 112 -9.52 11.37 -9.51
N THR A 113 -8.60 12.32 -9.34
CA THR A 113 -7.57 12.68 -10.32
C THR A 113 -6.17 12.19 -9.94
N GLY A 114 -5.92 11.98 -8.65
CA GLY A 114 -4.63 11.52 -8.15
C GLY A 114 -4.76 10.71 -6.87
N ILE A 115 -3.93 9.69 -6.76
CA ILE A 115 -3.84 8.82 -5.58
C ILE A 115 -2.38 8.81 -5.15
N MET A 116 -2.14 9.10 -3.87
CA MET A 116 -0.81 9.08 -3.29
C MET A 116 -0.80 8.21 -2.02
N LEU A 117 0.10 7.24 -1.98
CA LEU A 117 0.38 6.41 -0.83
C LEU A 117 1.38 7.14 0.09
N ASP A 118 1.10 7.11 1.40
CA ASP A 118 1.91 7.70 2.46
C ASP A 118 2.37 9.15 2.20
N PRO A 119 1.42 10.11 2.06
CA PRO A 119 1.74 11.51 1.78
C PRO A 119 2.58 12.19 2.88
N PHE A 120 2.53 11.67 4.11
CA PHE A 120 3.17 12.26 5.29
C PHE A 120 4.44 11.51 5.71
N LYS A 121 4.83 10.46 5.00
CA LYS A 121 6.01 9.64 5.28
C LYS A 121 5.98 9.04 6.70
N GLU A 122 4.81 8.59 7.11
CA GLU A 122 4.61 7.93 8.40
C GLU A 122 5.09 6.48 8.35
N THR A 123 5.16 5.89 7.15
CA THR A 123 5.64 4.52 6.94
C THR A 123 7.13 4.52 6.60
N ALA A 124 7.82 3.44 6.96
CA ALA A 124 9.25 3.29 6.72
C ALA A 124 9.54 2.80 5.28
N ASP A 125 8.89 3.40 4.28
CA ASP A 125 9.13 3.08 2.88
C ASP A 125 10.40 3.79 2.35
N ILE A 126 11.16 3.07 1.53
CA ILE A 126 12.43 3.54 0.95
C ILE A 126 12.26 4.05 -0.48
N ASP A 127 11.17 3.66 -1.17
CA ASP A 127 10.96 3.97 -2.58
C ASP A 127 9.67 4.79 -2.80
N GLU A 128 9.78 6.10 -2.59
CA GLU A 128 8.69 7.04 -2.81
C GLU A 128 8.28 7.19 -4.28
N THR A 129 9.10 6.69 -5.22
CA THR A 129 8.84 6.90 -6.66
C THR A 129 7.62 6.12 -7.15
N ASN A 130 7.25 5.05 -6.44
CA ASN A 130 6.12 4.20 -6.77
C ASN A 130 4.84 4.52 -5.96
N ASN A 131 4.90 5.52 -5.07
CA ASN A 131 3.81 5.87 -4.17
C ASN A 131 2.75 6.77 -4.82
N THR A 132 2.97 7.26 -6.04
CA THR A 132 2.01 8.15 -6.70
C THR A 132 1.43 7.50 -7.94
N LEU A 133 0.11 7.35 -7.96
CA LEU A 133 -0.69 7.00 -9.12
C LEU A 133 -1.41 8.27 -9.58
N THR A 134 -0.72 9.05 -10.40
CA THR A 134 -1.29 10.22 -11.07
C THR A 134 -1.61 9.89 -12.51
N ALA A 135 -2.70 10.43 -13.05
CA ALA A 135 -2.93 10.42 -14.50
C ALA A 135 -1.86 11.23 -15.28
N LEU A 136 -1.08 12.08 -14.60
CA LEU A 136 -0.06 12.95 -15.19
C LEU A 136 1.34 12.51 -14.74
N PRO A 137 2.30 12.29 -15.66
CA PRO A 137 3.66 11.92 -15.30
C PRO A 137 4.29 13.04 -14.44
N ALA A 138 4.99 12.66 -13.38
CA ALA A 138 5.77 13.60 -12.58
C ALA A 138 6.78 14.33 -13.48
N PRO A 139 6.99 15.66 -13.31
CA PRO A 139 7.88 16.42 -14.17
C PRO A 139 9.32 15.89 -14.05
N THR A 140 9.95 15.67 -15.19
CA THR A 140 11.34 15.18 -15.24
C THR A 140 12.31 16.20 -14.66
N ARG A 141 13.46 15.75 -14.15
CA ARG A 141 14.53 16.65 -13.65
C ARG A 141 14.94 17.70 -14.69
N PHE A 142 14.89 17.33 -15.97
CA PHE A 142 15.18 18.22 -17.09
C PHE A 142 14.09 19.30 -17.28
N GLU A 143 12.81 18.95 -17.18
CA GLU A 143 11.69 19.91 -17.24
C GLU A 143 11.70 20.86 -16.04
N VAL A 144 12.00 20.35 -14.84
CA VAL A 144 12.19 21.19 -13.65
C VAL A 144 13.36 22.15 -13.83
N PHE A 145 14.49 21.70 -14.41
CA PHE A 145 15.63 22.55 -14.73
C PHE A 145 15.28 23.64 -15.75
N LYS A 146 14.56 23.29 -16.83
CA LYS A 146 14.10 24.24 -17.85
C LYS A 146 13.13 25.28 -17.28
N ASN A 147 12.20 24.85 -16.42
CA ASN A 147 11.26 25.75 -15.75
C ASN A 147 11.96 26.67 -14.74
N LYS A 148 13.02 26.19 -14.07
CA LYS A 148 13.85 27.00 -13.17
C LYS A 148 14.69 28.03 -13.92
N ALA A 149 15.15 27.71 -15.14
CA ALA A 149 15.83 28.66 -16.02
C ALA A 149 14.92 29.81 -16.48
N ASN A 150 13.60 29.58 -16.56
CA ASN A 150 12.62 30.58 -16.96
C ASN A 150 12.17 31.51 -15.80
N GLY A 151 12.52 31.21 -14.55
CA GLY A 151 11.91 31.83 -13.36
C GLY A 151 12.73 32.87 -12.59
N ARG A 152 13.98 33.19 -13.00
CA ARG A 152 14.78 34.21 -12.32
C ARG A 152 15.59 35.06 -13.29
N GLY A 153 15.10 36.28 -13.56
CA GLY A 153 15.92 37.44 -13.89
C GLY A 153 16.72 37.40 -15.20
N GLN A 154 16.34 36.57 -16.18
CA GLN A 154 16.93 36.69 -17.52
C GLN A 154 16.15 37.73 -18.32
N ASN A 155 16.68 38.96 -18.30
CA ASN A 155 16.45 39.87 -19.40
C ASN A 155 16.78 39.10 -20.69
N PHE A 156 15.80 38.97 -21.59
CA PHE A 156 15.96 38.47 -22.96
C PHE A 156 16.80 39.44 -23.82
N GLU A 157 17.68 40.24 -23.22
CA GLU A 157 18.70 40.97 -23.96
C GLU A 157 19.82 40.00 -24.32
N SER A 158 19.88 39.65 -25.60
CA SER A 158 20.99 38.89 -26.15
C SER A 158 22.31 39.58 -25.80
N ASN A 159 23.20 38.81 -25.18
CA ASN A 159 24.54 39.23 -24.82
C ASN A 159 25.20 39.93 -26.04
N PRO A 160 25.73 41.17 -25.92
CA PRO A 160 26.23 41.96 -27.04
C PRO A 160 27.26 41.22 -27.92
N MET A 161 27.99 40.26 -27.36
CA MET A 161 28.91 39.40 -28.10
C MET A 161 28.22 38.49 -29.13
N LYS A 162 27.00 38.02 -28.86
CA LYS A 162 26.19 37.22 -29.80
C LYS A 162 25.61 38.06 -30.94
N LYS A 163 25.24 39.32 -30.67
CA LYS A 163 24.79 40.28 -31.70
C LYS A 163 25.91 40.55 -32.71
N GLN A 164 27.12 40.83 -32.22
CA GLN A 164 28.30 41.05 -33.09
C GLN A 164 28.67 39.84 -33.96
N LEU A 165 28.42 38.61 -33.49
CA LEU A 165 28.70 37.40 -34.26
C LEU A 165 27.66 37.13 -35.36
N GLN A 166 26.43 37.62 -35.18
CA GLN A 166 25.38 37.54 -36.20
C GLN A 166 25.54 38.62 -37.28
N GLU A 167 26.05 39.79 -36.92
CA GLU A 167 26.33 40.89 -37.85
C GLU A 167 27.54 40.65 -38.77
N LYS A 168 28.36 39.64 -38.49
CA LYS A 168 29.55 39.27 -39.29
C LYS A 168 29.29 38.18 -40.35
N LYS A 169 28.03 37.82 -40.59
CA LYS A 169 27.62 36.96 -41.72
C LYS A 169 26.89 37.79 -42.77
#